data_AF-A0A497STY5-F1
#
_entry.id   AF-A0A497STY5-F1
#
_cell.length_a   1.000
_cell.length_b   1.000
_cell.length_c   1.000
_cell.angle_alpha   90.00
_cell.angle_beta   90.00
_cell.angle_gamma   90.00
#
_symmetry.space_group_name_H-M   'P 1'
#
loop_
_entity.id
_entity.type
_entity.pdbx_description
1 polymer ?
#
loop_
_entity_poly.entity_id
_entity_poly.type
_entity_poly.pdbx_seq_one_letter_code
_entity_poly.pdbx_strand_id
1 'polypeptide(L)'
;MIIPIRVIIGRERMALDYIEKEIKLKNLDIKAILFLEDLKGYIFLEGEMEEITRAIYGAPHVRGIIKKPVTIEEIKRYLVKEKPATDLNIGDIIEILSGPFKGEKGKITRINEAKKEITVELLEAVVPIPLTISINVVRLIERKK
;
A
#
# COMPACT_ATOMS: atom_id res chain seq x y z
N MET A 1 -9.90 18.64 -5.46
CA MET A 1 -9.14 18.43 -4.20
C MET A 1 -9.31 16.99 -3.73
N ILE A 2 -8.32 16.38 -3.06
CA ILE A 2 -8.47 15.04 -2.48
C ILE A 2 -8.89 15.17 -1.02
N ILE A 3 -10.08 14.68 -0.68
CA ILE A 3 -10.69 14.83 0.65
C ILE A 3 -10.85 13.47 1.32
N PRO A 4 -10.37 13.31 2.58
CA PRO A 4 -10.63 12.12 3.36
C PRO A 4 -12.06 12.12 3.93
N ILE A 5 -12.75 11.01 3.75
CA ILE A 5 -14.07 10.71 4.32
C ILE A 5 -13.89 9.67 5.42
N ARG A 6 -14.28 10.01 6.65
CA ARG A 6 -14.20 9.11 7.79
C ARG A 6 -15.33 8.09 7.70
N VAL A 7 -14.98 6.81 7.78
CA VAL A 7 -15.91 5.69 7.74
C VAL A 7 -15.71 4.76 8.93
N ILE A 8 -16.70 3.89 9.20
CA ILE A 8 -16.56 2.85 10.22
C ILE A 8 -15.57 1.79 9.72
N ILE A 9 -14.57 1.47 10.54
CA ILE A 9 -13.58 0.42 10.25
C ILE A 9 -14.29 -0.92 10.04
N GLY A 10 -13.94 -1.63 8.96
CA GLY A 10 -14.54 -2.90 8.56
C GLY A 10 -15.85 -2.76 7.77
N ARG A 11 -16.31 -1.53 7.51
CA ARG A 11 -17.51 -1.22 6.72
C ARG A 11 -17.21 -0.34 5.50
N GLU A 12 -15.94 -0.17 5.17
CA GLU A 12 -15.47 0.72 4.09
C GLU A 12 -16.05 0.31 2.73
N ARG A 13 -16.12 -0.98 2.44
CA ARG A 13 -16.69 -1.49 1.18
C ARG A 13 -18.16 -1.08 1.00
N MET A 14 -18.97 -1.17 2.06
CA MET A 14 -20.38 -0.79 1.97
C MET A 14 -20.57 0.72 1.76
N ALA A 15 -19.75 1.54 2.41
CA ALA A 15 -19.74 2.98 2.19
C ALA A 15 -19.26 3.31 0.76
N LEU A 16 -18.22 2.63 0.28
CA LEU A 16 -17.67 2.77 -1.07
C LEU A 16 -18.73 2.46 -2.14
N ASP A 17 -19.40 1.31 -2.03
CA ASP A 17 -20.42 0.86 -2.98
C ASP A 17 -21.59 1.86 -3.06
N TYR A 18 -22.01 2.40 -1.91
CA TYR A 18 -23.04 3.45 -1.87
C TYR A 18 -22.56 4.72 -2.59
N ILE A 19 -21.37 5.23 -2.23
CA ILE A 19 -20.84 6.48 -2.77
C ILE A 19 -20.64 6.37 -4.29
N GLU A 20 -20.12 5.26 -4.78
CA GLU A 20 -19.94 5.02 -6.22
C GLU A 20 -21.28 5.02 -6.96
N LYS A 21 -22.30 4.35 -6.40
CA LYS A 21 -23.66 4.35 -6.95
C LYS A 21 -24.24 5.75 -6.97
N GLU A 22 -24.07 6.51 -5.89
CA GLU A 22 -24.59 7.87 -5.75
C GLU A 22 -23.96 8.83 -6.76
N ILE A 23 -22.65 8.74 -6.98
CA ILE A 23 -21.91 9.50 -8.00
C ILE A 23 -22.49 9.24 -9.38
N LYS A 24 -22.71 7.96 -9.74
CA LYS A 24 -23.26 7.58 -11.05
C LYS A 24 -24.71 8.03 -11.21
N LEU A 25 -25.55 7.83 -10.20
CA LEU A 25 -26.97 8.18 -10.25
C LEU A 25 -27.21 9.69 -10.38
N LYS A 26 -26.41 10.49 -9.66
CA LYS A 26 -26.54 11.95 -9.64
C LYS A 26 -25.64 12.66 -10.65
N ASN A 27 -24.88 11.90 -11.44
CA ASN A 27 -23.89 12.39 -12.40
C ASN A 27 -22.97 13.45 -11.78
N LEU A 28 -22.38 13.11 -10.62
CA LEU A 28 -21.53 14.02 -9.84
C LEU A 28 -20.15 14.15 -10.47
N ASP A 29 -19.56 15.35 -10.41
CA ASP A 29 -18.19 15.61 -10.89
C ASP A 29 -17.15 15.19 -9.83
N ILE A 30 -17.07 13.88 -9.61
CA ILE A 30 -16.04 13.23 -8.81
C ILE A 30 -15.05 12.55 -9.76
N LYS A 31 -13.80 13.01 -9.72
CA LYS A 31 -12.71 12.56 -10.61
C LYS A 31 -12.19 11.18 -10.23
N ALA A 32 -12.10 10.90 -8.93
CA ALA A 32 -11.60 9.63 -8.42
C ALA A 32 -12.16 9.29 -7.04
N ILE A 33 -12.25 7.99 -6.77
CA ILE A 33 -12.53 7.41 -5.46
C ILE A 33 -11.42 6.41 -5.14
N LEU A 34 -10.88 6.48 -3.92
CA LEU A 34 -9.74 5.65 -3.51
C LEU A 34 -9.96 5.09 -2.11
N PHE A 35 -9.76 3.79 -1.97
CA PHE A 35 -9.68 3.08 -0.70
C PHE A 35 -8.28 2.47 -0.57
N LEU A 36 -7.63 2.68 0.58
CA LEU A 36 -6.28 2.20 0.87
C LEU A 36 -6.36 1.16 1.99
N GLU A 37 -5.98 -0.09 1.69
CA GLU A 37 -6.07 -1.20 2.66
C GLU A 37 -5.28 -0.95 3.95
N ASP A 38 -4.12 -0.30 3.82
CA ASP A 38 -3.22 0.04 4.93
C ASP A 38 -3.71 1.23 5.76
N LEU A 39 -4.75 1.95 5.29
CA LEU A 39 -5.33 3.10 5.97
C LEU A 39 -6.83 2.92 6.22
N LYS A 40 -7.14 2.02 7.14
CA LYS A 40 -8.51 1.66 7.54
C LYS A 40 -9.32 2.84 8.08
N GLY A 41 -10.64 2.79 7.90
CA GLY A 41 -11.56 3.82 8.39
C GLY A 41 -11.60 5.10 7.54
N TYR A 42 -10.99 5.10 6.35
CA TYR A 42 -10.98 6.22 5.43
C TYR A 42 -11.28 5.81 3.98
N ILE A 43 -12.02 6.66 3.28
CA ILE A 43 -12.17 6.66 1.82
C ILE A 43 -11.76 8.05 1.33
N PHE A 44 -11.10 8.15 0.18
CA PHE A 44 -10.67 9.41 -0.40
C PHE A 44 -11.48 9.71 -1.65
N LEU A 45 -11.96 10.95 -1.75
CA LEU A 45 -12.68 11.44 -2.94
C LEU A 45 -11.92 12.61 -3.54
N GLU A 46 -11.71 12.56 -4.85
CA GLU A 46 -11.14 13.66 -5.62
C GLU A 46 -12.25 14.42 -6.35
N GLY A 47 -12.48 15.67 -5.98
CA GLY A 47 -13.52 16.50 -6.58
C GLY A 47 -13.64 17.85 -5.89
N GLU A 48 -14.71 18.58 -6.19
CA GLU A 48 -15.08 19.79 -5.46
C GLU A 48 -15.85 19.46 -4.17
N MET A 49 -15.74 20.32 -3.15
CA MET A 49 -16.33 20.04 -1.84
C MET A 49 -17.86 19.85 -1.89
N GLU A 50 -18.54 20.59 -2.75
CA GLU A 50 -19.98 20.49 -2.95
C GLU A 50 -20.39 19.12 -3.51
N GLU A 51 -19.72 18.69 -4.59
CA GLU A 51 -19.91 17.38 -5.21
C GLU A 51 -19.61 16.24 -4.24
N ILE A 52 -18.53 16.36 -3.47
CA ILE A 52 -18.15 15.38 -2.44
C ILE A 52 -19.23 15.29 -1.35
N THR A 53 -19.76 16.43 -0.90
CA THR A 53 -20.83 16.46 0.11
C THR A 53 -22.09 15.78 -0.42
N ARG A 54 -22.45 16.03 -1.69
CA ARG A 54 -23.57 15.36 -2.36
C ARG A 54 -23.36 13.85 -2.50
N ALA A 55 -22.14 13.41 -2.79
CA ALA A 55 -21.79 12.00 -2.99
C ALA A 55 -21.91 11.17 -1.71
N ILE A 56 -21.60 11.76 -0.54
CA ILE A 56 -21.65 11.05 0.74
C ILE A 56 -22.99 11.24 1.48
N TYR A 57 -23.90 12.04 0.94
CA TYR A 57 -25.16 12.35 1.61
C TYR A 57 -26.01 11.10 1.78
N GLY A 58 -26.40 10.79 3.03
CA GLY A 58 -27.15 9.59 3.37
C GLY A 58 -26.33 8.29 3.31
N ALA A 59 -25.02 8.36 3.05
CA ALA A 59 -24.18 7.18 2.92
C ALA A 59 -24.09 6.41 4.25
N PRO A 60 -24.34 5.09 4.25
CA PRO A 60 -24.22 4.27 5.44
C PRO A 60 -22.77 4.23 5.90
N HIS A 61 -22.57 4.19 7.22
CA HIS A 61 -21.24 4.07 7.85
C HIS A 61 -20.27 5.21 7.59
N VAL A 62 -20.67 6.29 6.90
CA VAL A 62 -19.93 7.54 6.83
C VAL A 62 -20.14 8.32 8.12
N ARG A 63 -19.05 8.76 8.74
CA ARG A 63 -19.03 9.57 9.97
C ARG A 63 -18.80 11.05 9.72
N GLY A 64 -18.31 11.41 8.54
CA GLY A 64 -18.14 12.80 8.13
C GLY A 64 -16.90 13.06 7.28
N ILE A 65 -16.74 14.33 6.90
CA ILE A 65 -15.65 14.83 6.06
C ILE A 65 -14.51 15.36 6.94
N ILE A 66 -13.27 15.04 6.59
CA ILE A 66 -12.11 15.77 7.08
C ILE A 66 -11.88 16.96 6.14
N LYS A 67 -12.17 18.17 6.64
CA LYS A 67 -12.14 19.40 5.83
C LYS A 67 -10.75 19.78 5.29
N LYS A 68 -9.68 19.16 5.81
CA LYS A 68 -8.32 19.37 5.34
C LYS A 68 -8.05 18.45 4.14
N PRO A 69 -7.81 19.00 2.93
CA PRO A 69 -7.38 18.21 1.80
C PRO A 69 -6.01 17.58 2.05
N VAL A 70 -5.74 16.48 1.37
CA VAL A 70 -4.45 15.79 1.38
C VAL A 70 -3.79 15.88 0.01
N THR A 71 -2.46 15.90 -0.03
CA THR A 71 -1.72 15.85 -1.29
C THR A 71 -1.48 14.41 -1.74
N ILE A 72 -1.15 14.24 -3.02
CA ILE A 72 -0.83 12.92 -3.56
C ILE A 72 0.44 12.35 -2.91
N GLU A 73 1.40 13.19 -2.52
CA GLU A 73 2.63 12.80 -1.84
C GLU A 73 2.34 12.18 -0.46
N GLU A 74 1.36 12.73 0.28
CA GLU A 74 0.95 12.19 1.58
C GLU A 74 0.32 10.80 1.45
N ILE A 75 -0.38 10.54 0.34
CA ILE A 75 -1.02 9.26 0.04
C ILE A 75 -0.06 8.26 -0.62
N LYS A 76 0.97 8.74 -1.34
CA LYS A 76 1.88 7.92 -2.16
C LYS A 76 2.51 6.76 -1.41
N ARG A 77 2.88 6.95 -0.14
CA ARG A 77 3.46 5.91 0.72
C ARG A 77 2.54 4.70 0.97
N TYR A 78 1.23 4.88 0.80
CA TYR A 78 0.22 3.83 0.93
C TYR A 78 -0.21 3.24 -0.42
N LEU A 79 0.05 3.95 -1.53
CA LEU A 79 -0.19 3.45 -2.88
C LEU A 79 0.90 2.47 -3.33
N VAL A 80 2.13 2.71 -2.88
CA VAL A 80 3.27 1.85 -3.17
C VAL A 80 3.30 0.75 -2.10
N LYS A 81 2.56 -0.34 -2.30
CA LYS A 81 3.03 -1.62 -1.77
C LYS A 81 4.37 -1.85 -2.44
N GLU A 82 5.47 -1.77 -1.68
CA GLU A 82 6.79 -2.17 -2.19
C GLU A 82 6.61 -3.57 -2.77
N LYS A 83 6.65 -3.66 -4.10
CA LYS A 83 6.41 -4.93 -4.77
C LYS A 83 7.47 -5.88 -4.25
N PRO A 84 7.09 -7.02 -3.65
CA PRO A 84 8.06 -8.07 -3.40
C PRO A 84 8.79 -8.35 -4.70
N ALA A 85 10.11 -8.50 -4.61
CA ALA A 85 10.91 -8.79 -5.78
C ALA A 85 10.36 -10.06 -6.47
N THR A 86 9.90 -9.89 -7.70
CA THR A 86 9.53 -10.98 -8.59
C THR A 86 10.77 -11.31 -9.43
N ASP A 87 10.98 -12.61 -9.67
CA ASP A 87 12.15 -13.14 -10.41
C ASP A 87 13.50 -12.87 -9.75
N LEU A 88 13.66 -13.28 -8.48
CA LEU A 88 14.94 -13.27 -7.78
C LEU A 88 15.87 -14.37 -8.29
N ASN A 89 17.17 -14.08 -8.37
CA ASN A 89 18.21 -15.03 -8.74
C ASN A 89 19.27 -15.17 -7.65
N ILE A 90 19.90 -16.33 -7.58
CA ILE A 90 21.11 -16.51 -6.77
C ILE A 90 22.16 -15.51 -7.25
N GLY A 91 22.69 -14.71 -6.33
CA GLY A 91 23.67 -13.66 -6.60
C GLY A 91 23.09 -12.25 -6.68
N ASP A 92 21.77 -12.08 -6.75
CA ASP A 92 21.12 -10.77 -6.67
C ASP A 92 21.38 -10.12 -5.29
N ILE A 93 21.46 -8.78 -5.27
CA ILE A 93 21.52 -7.99 -4.04
C ILE A 93 20.13 -7.49 -3.72
N ILE A 94 19.67 -7.78 -2.50
CA ILE A 94 18.37 -7.37 -1.99
C ILE A 94 18.52 -6.49 -0.75
N GLU A 95 17.45 -5.76 -0.43
CA GLU A 95 17.26 -5.05 0.83
C GLU A 95 16.06 -5.68 1.57
N ILE A 96 16.22 -5.84 2.88
CA ILE A 96 15.18 -6.43 3.74
C ILE A 96 14.22 -5.32 4.19
N LEU A 97 12.93 -5.50 3.92
CA LEU A 97 11.89 -4.48 4.14
C LEU A 97 11.25 -4.55 5.53
N SER A 98 11.38 -5.68 6.23
CA SER A 98 10.74 -5.90 7.53
C SER A 98 11.50 -6.87 8.45
N GLY A 99 11.12 -6.90 9.72
CA GLY A 99 11.77 -7.74 10.73
C GLY A 99 13.00 -7.07 11.35
N PRO A 100 13.76 -7.81 12.18
CA PRO A 100 14.90 -7.27 12.93
C PRO A 100 16.07 -6.82 12.04
N PHE A 101 16.13 -7.28 10.80
CA PHE A 101 17.15 -6.93 9.81
C PHE A 101 16.64 -5.92 8.78
N LYS A 102 15.56 -5.18 9.08
CA LYS A 102 15.01 -4.17 8.16
C LYS A 102 16.06 -3.11 7.80
N GLY A 103 16.22 -2.83 6.51
CA GLY A 103 17.17 -1.88 5.95
C GLY A 103 18.52 -2.49 5.60
N GLU A 104 18.82 -3.69 6.09
CA GLU A 104 20.05 -4.41 5.77
C GLU A 104 20.04 -4.90 4.32
N LYS A 105 21.23 -4.93 3.70
CA LYS A 105 21.43 -5.47 2.37
C LYS A 105 22.06 -6.85 2.44
N GLY A 106 21.60 -7.74 1.57
CA GLY A 106 22.12 -9.09 1.50
C GLY A 106 22.20 -9.62 0.08
N LYS A 107 23.13 -10.54 -0.16
CA LYS A 107 23.26 -11.28 -1.40
C LYS A 107 22.54 -12.61 -1.30
N ILE A 108 21.73 -12.94 -2.29
CA ILE A 108 21.01 -14.23 -2.32
C ILE A 108 21.99 -15.37 -2.57
N THR A 109 22.02 -16.34 -1.66
CA THR A 109 22.83 -17.57 -1.80
C THR A 109 21.98 -18.78 -2.15
N ARG A 110 20.69 -18.79 -1.77
CA ARG A 110 19.77 -19.89 -2.06
C ARG A 110 18.34 -19.40 -2.21
N ILE A 111 17.58 -20.03 -3.09
CA ILE A 111 16.14 -19.78 -3.30
C ILE A 111 15.38 -21.07 -3.08
N ASN A 112 14.28 -20.99 -2.32
CA ASN A 112 13.30 -22.05 -2.16
C ASN A 112 11.94 -21.55 -2.64
N GLU A 113 11.65 -21.79 -3.92
CA GLU A 113 10.41 -21.33 -4.57
C GLU A 113 9.16 -21.97 -3.96
N ALA A 114 9.23 -23.26 -3.61
CA ALA A 114 8.10 -23.99 -3.02
C ALA A 114 7.64 -23.38 -1.70
N LYS A 115 8.57 -22.86 -0.88
CA LYS A 115 8.29 -22.20 0.39
C LYS A 115 8.21 -20.68 0.31
N LYS A 116 8.55 -20.09 -0.83
CA LYS A 116 8.69 -18.63 -0.98
C LYS A 116 9.67 -18.03 0.03
N GLU A 117 10.82 -18.69 0.19
CA GLU A 117 11.91 -18.29 1.08
C GLU A 117 13.23 -18.14 0.30
N ILE A 118 14.08 -17.22 0.74
CA ILE A 118 15.46 -17.07 0.28
C ILE A 118 16.42 -17.12 1.46
N THR A 119 17.61 -17.66 1.22
CA THR A 119 18.75 -17.51 2.11
C THR A 119 19.66 -16.41 1.57
N VAL A 120 20.02 -15.46 2.44
CA VAL A 120 20.87 -14.31 2.11
C VAL A 120 22.06 -14.23 3.04
N GLU A 121 23.17 -13.70 2.53
CA GLU A 121 24.33 -13.28 3.32
C GLU A 121 24.36 -11.76 3.38
N LEU A 122 24.41 -11.19 4.59
CA LEU A 122 24.45 -9.74 4.79
C LEU A 122 25.77 -9.15 4.31
N LEU A 123 25.72 -8.03 3.60
CA LEU A 123 26.91 -7.39 3.01
C LEU A 123 27.76 -6.63 4.05
N GLU A 124 27.14 -6.11 5.11
CA GLU A 124 27.83 -5.32 6.14
C GLU A 124 28.28 -6.16 7.34
N ALA A 125 27.99 -7.46 7.33
CA ALA A 125 28.38 -8.35 8.42
C ALA A 125 29.87 -8.73 8.34
N VAL A 126 30.58 -8.57 9.47
CA VAL A 126 32.00 -8.96 9.60
C VAL A 126 32.20 -10.47 9.39
N VAL A 127 31.18 -11.26 9.72
CA VAL A 127 31.14 -12.72 9.53
C VAL A 127 29.91 -13.06 8.70
N PRO A 128 30.05 -13.88 7.62
CA PRO A 128 28.91 -14.27 6.80
C PRO A 128 27.99 -15.21 7.58
N ILE A 129 26.85 -14.68 8.03
CA ILE A 129 25.80 -15.48 8.67
C ILE A 129 24.66 -15.66 7.66
N PRO A 130 24.32 -16.91 7.28
CA PRO A 130 23.21 -17.16 6.38
C PRO A 130 21.88 -16.92 7.10
N LEU A 131 21.06 -16.03 6.56
CA LEU A 131 19.73 -15.71 7.08
C LEU A 131 18.65 -16.19 6.10
N THR A 132 17.67 -16.94 6.57
CA THR A 132 16.51 -17.35 5.74
C THR A 132 15.32 -16.44 6.02
N ILE A 133 14.78 -15.82 4.97
CA ILE A 133 13.65 -14.87 5.03
C ILE A 133 12.65 -15.11 3.91
N SER A 134 11.42 -14.62 4.08
CA SER A 134 10.40 -14.69 3.03
C SER A 134 10.74 -13.76 1.86
N ILE A 135 10.46 -14.20 0.64
CA ILE A 135 10.59 -13.35 -0.57
C ILE A 135 9.67 -12.13 -0.54
N ASN A 136 8.60 -12.17 0.28
CA ASN A 136 7.62 -11.10 0.39
C ASN A 136 8.15 -9.87 1.14
N VAL A 137 9.25 -10.03 1.86
CA VAL A 137 9.82 -8.98 2.73
C VAL A 137 11.14 -8.45 2.19
N VAL A 138 11.40 -8.59 0.89
CA VAL A 138 12.63 -8.12 0.26
C VAL A 138 12.36 -7.32 -1.00
N ARG A 139 13.27 -6.38 -1.28
CA ARG A 139 13.31 -5.58 -2.50
C ARG A 139 14.62 -5.84 -3.23
N LEU A 140 14.55 -6.02 -4.55
CA LEU A 140 15.74 -6.14 -5.40
C LEU A 140 16.43 -4.77 -5.53
N ILE A 141 17.74 -4.74 -5.30
CA ILE A 141 18.58 -3.55 -5.43
C ILE A 141 19.48 -3.66 -6.66
N GLU A 142 20.13 -4.81 -6.85
CA GLU A 142 21.01 -5.07 -7.99
C GLU A 142 20.80 -6.50 -8.50
N ARG A 143 20.65 -6.63 -9.83
CA ARG A 143 20.66 -7.94 -10.49
C ARG A 143 22.07 -8.48 -10.50
N LYS A 144 22.23 -9.79 -10.34
CA LYS A 144 23.50 -10.50 -10.58
C LYS A 144 24.09 -10.04 -11.92
N LYS A 145 25.34 -9.61 -11.90
CA LYS A 145 26.16 -9.39 -13.10
C LYS A 145 26.49 -10.72 -13.80
#